data_AF-A5DTF8-F1
#
_entry.id   AF-A5DTF8-F1
#
_cell.length_a   1.000
_cell.length_b   1.000
_cell.length_c   1.000
_cell.angle_alpha   90.00
_cell.angle_beta   90.00
_cell.angle_gamma   90.00
#
_symmetry.space_group_name_H-M   'P 1'
#
loop_
_entity.id
_entity.type
_entity.pdbx_description
1 polymer ?
#
loop_
_entity_poly.entity_id
_entity_poly.type
_entity_poly.pdbx_seq_one_letter_code
_entity_poly.pdbx_strand_id
1 'polypeptide(L)'
;MLSVKLTSRSADSVLQPLVRCAVRHSSGPAARKLAGKEPSGGSSSSSSSQEKSGAGGQVTLNLSTQKIVNQLSALSASRKQPRLLKLCNEDFIKHKTIMNAWKLYKQKKDQKRETQLLLQYKSIYNAMEDLKATSPELFEAAGGEGPEFESHAEATSLNASKNFTKFPIEMRIPTDYPPNKPWIHSFKPKRQV
;
A
#
# COMPACT_ATOMS: atom_id res chain seq x y z
N MET A 1 -61.56 -18.97 -26.54
CA MET A 1 -60.86 -17.75 -26.11
C MET A 1 -60.60 -17.86 -24.62
N LEU A 2 -59.42 -18.35 -24.24
CA LEU A 2 -59.06 -18.67 -22.86
C LEU A 2 -58.38 -17.47 -22.21
N SER A 3 -58.94 -17.06 -21.08
CA SER A 3 -58.48 -15.96 -20.23
C SER A 3 -57.50 -16.51 -19.18
N VAL A 4 -56.28 -15.98 -19.14
CA VAL A 4 -55.25 -16.39 -18.15
C VAL A 4 -55.00 -15.25 -17.17
N LYS A 5 -55.30 -15.54 -15.90
CA LYS A 5 -55.12 -14.69 -14.73
C LYS A 5 -53.63 -14.50 -14.43
N LEU A 6 -53.19 -13.25 -14.28
CA LEU A 6 -51.89 -12.91 -13.67
C LEU A 6 -52.09 -12.77 -12.16
N THR A 7 -51.62 -13.76 -11.40
CA THR A 7 -51.51 -13.70 -9.94
C THR A 7 -50.15 -13.17 -9.53
N SER A 8 -50.18 -12.18 -8.65
CA SER A 8 -49.03 -11.60 -7.95
C SER A 8 -48.18 -12.63 -7.20
N ARG A 9 -46.87 -12.46 -7.18
CA ARG A 9 -45.99 -12.99 -6.15
C ARG A 9 -45.08 -11.90 -5.59
N SER A 10 -45.46 -11.49 -4.39
CA SER A 10 -44.59 -10.99 -3.32
C SER A 10 -43.58 -12.08 -2.95
N ALA A 11 -42.31 -11.71 -2.79
CA ALA A 11 -41.50 -12.00 -1.60
C ALA A 11 -40.06 -11.49 -1.79
N ASP A 12 -39.42 -11.28 -0.63
CA ASP A 12 -37.98 -11.19 -0.37
C ASP A 12 -37.27 -9.86 -0.63
N SER A 13 -36.45 -9.34 0.27
CA SER A 13 -36.31 -9.41 1.72
C SER A 13 -35.29 -8.32 2.03
N VAL A 14 -35.56 -7.52 3.06
CA VAL A 14 -34.66 -6.47 3.51
C VAL A 14 -33.47 -7.14 4.20
N LEU A 15 -32.31 -7.14 3.55
CA LEU A 15 -31.03 -7.45 4.18
C LEU A 15 -30.23 -6.16 4.37
N GLN A 16 -30.26 -5.67 5.61
CA GLN A 16 -29.33 -4.65 6.11
C GLN A 16 -27.93 -5.27 6.28
N PRO A 17 -26.83 -4.55 5.95
CA PRO A 17 -25.52 -4.87 6.49
C PRO A 17 -25.26 -4.03 7.76
N LEU A 18 -25.34 -4.70 8.90
CA LEU A 18 -24.83 -4.23 10.18
C LEU A 18 -23.31 -4.50 10.20
N VAL A 19 -22.50 -3.53 9.79
CA VAL A 19 -21.03 -3.65 9.87
C VAL A 19 -20.50 -2.83 11.04
N ARG A 20 -20.26 -3.58 12.12
CA ARG A 20 -19.56 -3.21 13.35
C ARG A 20 -18.08 -2.97 13.02
N CYS A 21 -17.62 -1.73 12.96
CA CYS A 21 -16.19 -1.44 12.87
C CYS A 21 -15.54 -1.63 14.24
N ALA A 22 -14.93 -2.80 14.44
CA ALA A 22 -14.04 -3.08 15.55
C ALA A 22 -12.74 -2.26 15.40
N VAL A 23 -12.42 -1.48 16.43
CA VAL A 23 -11.13 -0.82 16.63
C VAL A 23 -10.05 -1.89 16.81
N ARG A 24 -9.16 -2.06 15.84
CA ARG A 24 -7.92 -2.84 16.00
C ARG A 24 -6.79 -1.91 16.45
N HIS A 25 -6.43 -2.03 17.72
CA HIS A 25 -5.15 -1.54 18.25
C HIS A 25 -4.04 -2.42 17.67
N SER A 26 -3.04 -1.81 17.02
CA SER A 26 -1.79 -2.50 16.69
C SER A 26 -0.81 -2.29 17.84
N SER A 27 -0.67 -3.30 18.69
CA SER A 27 0.44 -3.44 19.63
C SER A 27 1.64 -4.01 18.89
N GLY A 28 2.78 -3.31 18.96
CA GLY A 28 4.05 -3.79 18.43
C GLY A 28 4.66 -4.92 19.28
N PRO A 29 5.56 -5.74 18.72
CA PRO A 29 6.12 -6.88 19.42
C PRO A 29 7.25 -6.48 20.40
N ALA A 30 7.10 -6.93 21.65
CA ALA A 30 8.10 -6.86 22.71
C ALA A 30 9.22 -7.90 22.48
N ALA A 31 10.47 -7.45 22.61
CA ALA A 31 11.67 -8.25 22.47
C ALA A 31 11.86 -9.24 23.64
N ARG A 32 12.37 -10.43 23.29
CA ARG A 32 12.61 -11.58 24.17
C ARG A 32 13.69 -11.32 25.22
N LYS A 33 13.42 -11.80 26.43
CA LYS A 33 14.30 -11.89 27.59
C LYS A 33 15.11 -13.20 27.49
N LEU A 34 16.43 -13.12 27.49
CA LEU A 34 17.31 -14.28 27.73
C LEU A 34 18.21 -13.99 28.94
N ALA A 35 18.24 -14.98 29.83
CA ALA A 35 18.99 -15.02 31.06
C ALA A 35 20.45 -15.45 30.81
N GLY A 36 21.38 -15.02 31.67
CA GLY A 36 22.62 -15.76 31.89
C GLY A 36 23.86 -14.96 32.28
N LYS A 37 24.16 -15.02 33.59
CA LYS A 37 25.48 -15.24 34.21
C LYS A 37 26.37 -14.04 34.59
N GLU A 38 26.48 -13.87 35.91
CA GLU A 38 27.46 -13.12 36.72
C GLU A 38 28.93 -13.39 36.29
N PRO A 39 29.85 -12.45 36.60
CA PRO A 39 30.69 -12.70 37.77
C PRO A 39 30.93 -11.48 38.69
N SER A 40 31.06 -11.84 39.96
CA SER A 40 31.58 -11.10 41.11
C SER A 40 32.94 -10.44 40.91
N GLY A 41 33.14 -9.25 41.46
CA GLY A 41 34.48 -8.75 41.80
C GLY A 41 34.55 -7.26 42.14
N GLY A 42 34.90 -6.96 43.40
CA GLY A 42 35.76 -5.82 43.71
C GLY A 42 35.09 -4.51 44.12
N SER A 43 34.96 -4.33 45.44
CA SER A 43 34.86 -3.06 46.15
C SER A 43 35.98 -2.08 45.78
N SER A 44 35.65 -0.81 45.55
CA SER A 44 36.40 0.30 46.15
C SER A 44 35.55 1.56 46.24
N SER A 45 35.44 2.03 47.47
CA SER A 45 34.94 3.34 47.88
C SER A 45 35.82 4.46 47.33
N SER A 46 35.21 5.51 46.77
CA SER A 46 35.72 6.86 46.99
C SER A 46 34.58 7.88 46.89
N SER A 47 34.44 8.60 47.99
CA SER A 47 33.70 9.84 48.16
C SER A 47 34.29 10.97 47.30
N SER A 48 33.44 11.74 46.64
CA SER A 48 33.58 13.20 46.50
C SER A 48 32.30 13.73 45.83
N SER A 49 31.51 14.48 46.58
CA SER A 49 31.39 15.94 46.48
C SER A 49 30.36 16.36 45.43
N GLN A 50 29.31 17.02 45.92
CA GLN A 50 28.39 17.82 45.13
C GLN A 50 29.19 18.87 44.34
N GLU A 51 28.99 18.94 43.02
CA GLU A 51 29.13 20.20 42.30
C GLU A 51 27.99 20.40 41.30
N LYS A 52 27.30 21.50 41.55
CA LYS A 52 26.27 22.12 40.75
C LYS A 52 26.99 22.98 39.71
N SER A 53 26.99 22.57 38.44
CA SER A 53 27.51 23.42 37.36
C SER A 53 26.56 23.41 36.15
N GLY A 54 25.73 24.45 36.09
CA GLY A 54 25.24 24.94 34.81
C GLY A 54 26.38 25.61 34.09
N ALA A 55 26.96 24.93 33.10
CA ALA A 55 27.89 25.51 32.12
C ALA A 55 27.96 24.58 30.91
N GLY A 56 27.70 25.10 29.71
CA GLY A 56 27.80 24.35 28.46
C GLY A 56 29.25 23.94 28.18
N GLY A 57 29.64 22.74 28.60
CA GLY A 57 30.93 22.15 28.26
C GLY A 57 30.94 21.70 26.80
N GLN A 58 31.83 22.30 25.98
CA GLN A 58 32.17 21.73 24.69
C GLN A 58 32.93 20.41 24.92
N VAL A 59 32.23 19.29 24.78
CA VAL A 59 32.85 17.97 24.73
C VAL A 59 33.68 17.90 23.45
N THR A 60 35.01 17.82 23.58
CA THR A 60 35.94 17.62 22.46
C THR A 60 35.80 16.19 21.93
N LEU A 61 34.84 15.99 21.03
CA LEU A 61 34.61 14.70 20.37
C LEU A 61 35.50 14.55 19.12
N ASN A 62 35.88 13.31 18.81
CA ASN A 62 36.53 12.95 17.55
C ASN A 62 35.68 13.41 16.35
N LEU A 63 36.33 13.86 15.26
CA LEU A 63 35.65 14.41 14.07
C LEU A 63 34.63 13.44 13.45
N SER A 64 34.92 12.14 13.45
CA SER A 64 34.00 11.09 12.99
C SER A 64 32.74 11.01 13.86
N THR A 65 32.91 11.05 15.18
CA THR A 65 31.82 11.07 16.16
C THR A 65 30.99 12.35 16.03
N GLN A 66 31.62 13.50 15.80
CA GLN A 66 30.90 14.76 15.59
C GLN A 66 30.01 14.73 14.34
N LYS A 67 30.47 14.11 13.24
CA LYS A 67 29.65 13.91 12.03
C LYS A 67 28.44 13.05 12.31
N ILE A 68 28.61 11.96 13.07
CA ILE A 68 27.50 11.08 13.49
C ILE A 68 26.53 11.86 14.39
N VAL A 69 27.02 12.62 15.36
CA VAL A 69 26.19 13.47 16.22
C VAL A 69 25.44 14.52 15.40
N ASN A 70 26.04 15.06 14.35
CA ASN A 70 25.37 16.00 13.44
C ASN A 70 24.31 15.31 12.57
N GLN A 71 24.57 14.11 12.06
CA GLN A 71 23.58 13.31 11.34
C GLN A 71 22.41 12.92 12.25
N LEU A 72 22.69 12.42 13.46
CA LEU A 72 21.68 12.10 14.47
C LEU A 72 20.93 13.34 14.92
N SER A 73 21.63 14.47 15.06
CA SER A 73 20.99 15.75 15.33
C SER A 73 20.05 16.10 14.18
N ALA A 74 20.48 16.04 12.92
CA ALA A 74 19.65 16.36 11.76
C ALA A 74 18.34 15.54 11.72
N LEU A 75 18.40 14.26 12.06
CA LEU A 75 17.23 13.39 12.17
C LEU A 75 16.42 13.61 13.46
N SER A 76 17.04 14.13 14.52
CA SER A 76 16.39 14.35 15.82
C SER A 76 15.41 15.52 15.76
N ALA A 77 14.20 15.28 16.27
CA ALA A 77 13.12 16.26 16.37
C ALA A 77 13.35 17.36 17.42
N SER A 78 14.29 17.17 18.35
CA SER A 78 14.35 17.89 19.64
C SER A 78 14.32 19.42 19.53
N ARG A 79 15.03 20.02 18.55
CA ARG A 79 15.10 21.48 18.35
C ARG A 79 14.55 21.94 16.99
N LYS A 80 14.02 21.02 16.18
CA LYS A 80 13.59 21.27 14.80
C LYS A 80 12.07 21.27 14.63
N GLN A 81 11.32 20.73 15.59
CA GLN A 81 9.87 20.78 15.53
C GLN A 81 9.36 22.18 15.91
N PRO A 82 8.49 22.81 15.10
CA PRO A 82 7.84 24.05 15.48
C PRO A 82 6.84 23.81 16.61
N ARG A 83 6.39 24.91 17.24
CA ARG A 83 5.29 24.84 18.20
C ARG A 83 4.02 24.33 17.50
N LEU A 84 3.20 23.59 18.25
CA LEU A 84 1.93 23.07 17.73
C LEU A 84 1.02 24.21 17.28
N LEU A 85 0.42 24.06 16.10
CA LEU A 85 -0.51 25.01 15.54
C LEU A 85 -1.78 25.05 16.39
N LYS A 86 -2.12 26.24 16.90
CA LYS A 86 -3.38 26.50 17.62
C LYS A 86 -4.35 27.16 16.66
N LEU A 87 -5.44 26.49 16.34
CA LEU A 87 -6.51 27.03 15.50
C LEU A 87 -7.64 27.58 16.37
N CYS A 88 -8.31 28.62 15.89
CA CYS A 88 -9.59 29.05 16.43
C CYS A 88 -10.66 27.96 16.20
N ASN A 89 -11.72 27.97 17.01
CA ASN A 89 -12.76 26.93 16.93
C ASN A 89 -13.44 26.90 15.55
N GLU A 90 -13.69 28.07 14.96
CA GLU A 90 -14.26 28.16 13.61
C GLU A 90 -13.37 27.52 12.55
N ASP A 91 -12.07 27.81 12.55
CA ASP A 91 -11.13 27.25 11.58
C ASP A 91 -10.91 25.76 11.79
N PHE A 92 -10.99 25.29 13.03
CA PHE A 92 -10.98 23.86 13.33
C PHE A 92 -12.20 23.15 12.74
N ILE A 93 -13.39 23.75 12.83
CA ILE A 93 -14.60 23.23 12.18
C ILE A 93 -14.44 23.24 10.66
N LYS A 94 -13.96 24.35 10.07
CA LYS A 94 -13.68 24.43 8.62
C LYS A 94 -12.71 23.34 8.16
N HIS A 95 -11.61 23.16 8.89
CA HIS A 95 -10.63 22.11 8.61
C HIS A 95 -11.26 20.71 8.63
N LYS A 96 -12.05 20.40 9.66
CA LYS A 96 -12.77 19.12 9.75
C LYS A 96 -13.71 18.91 8.56
N THR A 97 -14.46 19.95 8.19
CA THR A 97 -15.40 19.88 7.05
C THR A 97 -14.67 19.62 5.74
N ILE A 98 -13.57 20.34 5.47
CA ILE A 98 -12.72 20.11 4.28
C ILE A 98 -12.18 18.68 4.27
N MET A 99 -11.65 18.20 5.40
CA MET A 99 -11.12 16.85 5.51
C MET A 99 -12.20 15.78 5.31
N ASN A 100 -13.40 15.99 5.82
CA ASN A 100 -14.52 15.07 5.61
C ASN A 100 -14.99 15.07 4.16
N ALA A 101 -15.11 16.25 3.54
CA ALA A 101 -15.44 16.36 2.12
C ALA A 101 -14.39 15.66 1.24
N TRP A 102 -13.11 15.81 1.56
CA TRP A 102 -12.01 15.12 0.86
C TRP A 102 -12.09 13.60 1.01
N LYS A 103 -12.38 13.09 2.21
CA LYS A 103 -12.58 11.65 2.45
C LYS A 103 -13.74 11.10 1.61
N LEU A 104 -14.88 11.80 1.60
CA LEU A 104 -16.03 11.43 0.78
C LEU A 104 -15.71 11.45 -0.72
N TYR A 105 -14.97 12.46 -1.18
CA TYR A 105 -14.52 12.53 -2.57
C TYR A 105 -13.63 11.33 -2.93
N LYS A 106 -12.65 11.00 -2.08
CA LYS A 106 -11.75 9.87 -2.30
C LYS A 106 -12.50 8.54 -2.34
N GLN A 107 -13.44 8.34 -1.41
CA GLN A 107 -14.31 7.16 -1.39
C GLN A 107 -15.08 7.01 -2.71
N LYS A 108 -15.69 8.09 -3.21
CA LYS A 108 -16.41 8.08 -4.50
C LYS A 108 -15.48 7.76 -5.67
N LYS A 109 -14.24 8.29 -5.66
CA LYS A 109 -13.24 8.00 -6.69
C LYS A 109 -12.82 6.53 -6.68
N ASP A 110 -12.65 5.96 -5.49
CA ASP A 110 -12.26 4.56 -5.33
C ASP A 110 -13.40 3.62 -5.76
N GLN A 111 -14.64 3.90 -5.35
CA GLN A 111 -15.83 3.18 -5.81
C GLN A 111 -15.95 3.19 -7.34
N LYS A 112 -15.75 4.34 -8.00
CA LYS A 112 -15.76 4.42 -9.47
C LYS A 112 -14.71 3.51 -10.10
N ARG A 113 -13.48 3.50 -9.56
CA ARG A 113 -12.40 2.63 -10.05
C ARG A 113 -12.78 1.15 -9.88
N GLU A 114 -13.30 0.76 -8.71
CA GLU A 114 -13.73 -0.62 -8.44
C GLU A 114 -14.88 -1.05 -9.36
N THR A 115 -15.88 -0.19 -9.58
CA THR A 115 -16.97 -0.49 -10.52
C THR A 115 -16.44 -0.69 -11.94
N GLN A 116 -15.47 0.11 -12.37
CA GLN A 116 -14.87 -0.02 -13.69
C GLN A 116 -14.08 -1.33 -13.84
N LEU A 117 -13.28 -1.69 -12.82
CA LEU A 117 -12.54 -2.95 -12.80
C LEU A 117 -13.49 -4.16 -12.84
N LEU A 118 -14.59 -4.09 -12.10
CA LEU A 118 -15.62 -5.14 -12.11
C LEU A 118 -16.30 -5.26 -13.48
N LEU A 119 -16.61 -4.14 -14.14
CA LEU A 119 -17.16 -4.14 -15.50
C LEU A 119 -16.17 -4.73 -16.51
N GLN A 120 -14.88 -4.38 -16.41
CA GLN A 120 -13.82 -4.96 -17.24
C GLN A 120 -13.74 -6.48 -17.04
N TYR A 121 -13.74 -6.94 -15.79
CA TYR A 121 -13.75 -8.37 -15.46
C TYR A 121 -14.95 -9.09 -16.07
N LYS A 122 -16.16 -8.57 -15.88
CA LYS A 122 -17.38 -9.16 -16.45
C LYS A 122 -17.33 -9.22 -17.97
N SER A 123 -16.82 -8.17 -18.61
CA SER A 123 -16.65 -8.13 -20.07
C SER A 123 -15.68 -9.22 -20.55
N ILE A 124 -14.56 -9.41 -19.85
CA ILE A 124 -13.57 -10.44 -20.18
C ILE A 124 -14.18 -11.84 -19.97
N TYR A 125 -14.87 -12.05 -18.86
CA TYR A 125 -15.52 -13.32 -18.53
C TYR A 125 -16.54 -13.75 -19.59
N ASN A 126 -17.44 -12.83 -19.97
CA ASN A 126 -18.44 -13.10 -20.99
C ASN A 126 -17.79 -13.43 -22.34
N ALA A 127 -16.79 -12.66 -22.75
CA ALA A 127 -16.08 -12.90 -24.01
C ALA A 127 -15.36 -14.27 -24.03
N MET A 128 -14.83 -14.72 -22.88
CA MET A 128 -14.20 -16.02 -22.76
C MET A 128 -15.22 -17.17 -22.81
N GLU A 129 -16.41 -17.01 -22.23
CA GLU A 129 -17.49 -17.99 -22.33
C GLU A 129 -17.98 -18.14 -23.78
N ASP A 130 -18.14 -17.01 -24.48
CA ASP A 130 -18.51 -17.01 -25.92
C ASP A 130 -17.43 -17.68 -26.78
N LEU A 131 -16.15 -17.44 -26.47
CA LEU A 131 -15.02 -18.05 -27.17
C LEU A 131 -14.98 -19.57 -26.94
N LYS A 132 -15.23 -20.02 -25.71
CA LYS A 132 -15.31 -21.44 -25.35
C LYS A 132 -16.43 -22.16 -26.11
N ALA A 133 -17.58 -21.50 -26.27
CA ALA A 133 -18.70 -22.06 -27.02
C ALA A 133 -18.43 -22.14 -28.53
N THR A 134 -17.69 -21.17 -29.09
CA THR A 134 -17.45 -21.07 -30.53
C THR A 134 -16.24 -21.90 -30.99
N SER A 135 -15.12 -21.81 -30.27
CA SER A 135 -13.84 -22.42 -30.66
C SER A 135 -13.01 -22.80 -29.42
N PRO A 136 -13.07 -24.07 -28.97
CA PRO A 136 -12.36 -24.49 -27.75
C PRO A 136 -10.83 -24.41 -27.89
N GLU A 137 -10.26 -24.66 -29.07
CA GLU A 137 -8.81 -24.56 -29.32
C GLU A 137 -8.25 -23.15 -29.05
N LEU A 138 -8.97 -22.10 -29.49
CA LEU A 138 -8.56 -20.71 -29.23
C LEU A 138 -8.74 -20.32 -27.76
N PHE A 139 -9.73 -20.92 -27.08
CA PHE A 139 -9.94 -20.72 -25.66
C PHE A 139 -8.77 -21.30 -24.84
N GLU A 140 -8.30 -22.50 -25.16
CA GLU A 140 -7.09 -23.10 -24.54
C GLU A 140 -5.85 -22.22 -24.76
N ALA A 141 -5.64 -21.75 -25.99
CA ALA A 141 -4.51 -20.87 -26.32
C ALA A 141 -4.58 -19.50 -25.62
N ALA A 142 -5.79 -18.98 -25.35
CA ALA A 142 -6.01 -17.70 -24.67
C ALA A 142 -5.91 -17.83 -23.15
N GLY A 143 -6.34 -18.95 -22.58
CA GLY A 143 -6.27 -19.27 -21.14
C GLY A 143 -4.84 -19.53 -20.65
N GLY A 144 -3.88 -19.74 -21.55
CA GLY A 144 -2.46 -19.94 -21.20
C GLY A 144 -2.14 -21.34 -20.66
N GLU A 145 -3.15 -22.20 -20.53
CA GLU A 145 -2.99 -23.63 -20.26
C GLU A 145 -2.72 -24.34 -21.58
N GLY A 146 -1.44 -24.44 -21.94
CA GLY A 146 -1.02 -25.43 -22.93
C GLY A 146 -1.31 -26.85 -22.39
N PRO A 147 -1.64 -27.80 -23.26
CA PRO A 147 -2.07 -29.13 -22.83
C PRO A 147 -0.87 -30.00 -22.46
N GLU A 148 -0.13 -29.70 -21.38
CA GLU A 148 0.73 -30.68 -20.70
C GLU A 148 0.68 -30.50 -19.17
N PHE A 149 -0.31 -31.18 -18.59
CA PHE A 149 -0.25 -31.93 -17.34
C PHE A 149 -0.38 -31.20 -15.98
N GLU A 150 -1.63 -31.18 -15.53
CA GLU A 150 -2.13 -31.38 -14.16
C GLU A 150 -1.14 -32.06 -13.17
N SER A 151 -0.58 -31.33 -12.21
CA SER A 151 -0.49 -31.75 -10.80
C SER A 151 0.26 -30.72 -9.96
N HIS A 152 -0.30 -30.43 -8.78
CA HIS A 152 0.18 -29.51 -7.74
C HIS A 152 -0.01 -28.00 -7.98
N ALA A 153 -1.21 -27.53 -7.64
CA ALA A 153 -1.46 -26.48 -6.64
C ALA A 153 -0.51 -25.25 -6.59
N GLU A 154 -0.04 -24.76 -7.74
CA GLU A 154 0.66 -23.48 -7.86
C GLU A 154 0.07 -22.62 -8.98
N ALA A 155 -1.26 -22.64 -9.13
CA ALA A 155 -2.03 -21.80 -10.05
C ALA A 155 -2.15 -20.34 -9.56
N THR A 156 -1.04 -19.75 -9.09
CA THR A 156 -0.97 -18.33 -8.72
C THR A 156 0.18 -17.59 -9.41
N SER A 157 1.09 -18.29 -10.11
CA SER A 157 2.23 -17.67 -10.80
C SER A 157 2.32 -17.97 -12.31
N LEU A 158 1.43 -18.80 -12.84
CA LEU A 158 1.59 -19.48 -14.13
C LEU A 158 0.94 -18.71 -15.32
N ASN A 159 1.38 -17.47 -15.54
CA ASN A 159 1.41 -16.83 -16.86
C ASN A 159 2.72 -17.24 -17.59
N ALA A 160 3.06 -18.53 -17.64
CA ALA A 160 4.44 -18.97 -17.88
C ALA A 160 4.86 -18.98 -19.36
N SER A 161 3.94 -18.94 -20.32
CA SER A 161 4.25 -19.12 -21.75
C SER A 161 4.27 -17.82 -22.57
N LYS A 162 4.01 -16.67 -21.93
CA LYS A 162 3.97 -15.38 -22.61
C LYS A 162 4.76 -14.39 -21.76
N ASN A 163 5.79 -13.78 -22.34
CA ASN A 163 6.76 -12.84 -21.75
C ASN A 163 6.15 -11.54 -21.14
N PHE A 164 4.93 -11.57 -20.64
CA PHE A 164 4.16 -10.44 -20.10
C PHE A 164 4.18 -10.36 -18.59
N THR A 165 5.03 -11.12 -17.89
CA THR A 165 5.25 -10.96 -16.45
C THR A 165 5.71 -9.54 -16.08
N LYS A 166 6.27 -8.80 -17.04
CA LYS A 166 6.80 -7.44 -16.84
C LYS A 166 6.19 -6.47 -17.83
N PHE A 167 5.82 -5.30 -17.34
CA PHE A 167 5.53 -4.17 -18.21
C PHE A 167 6.80 -3.78 -18.98
N PRO A 168 6.70 -3.42 -20.27
CA PRO A 168 7.83 -2.88 -21.03
C PRO A 168 8.40 -1.62 -20.37
N ILE A 169 9.72 -1.47 -20.35
CA ILE A 169 10.40 -0.29 -19.77
C ILE A 169 10.00 1.01 -20.48
N GLU A 170 9.58 0.92 -21.74
CA GLU A 170 9.11 2.08 -22.51
C GLU A 170 7.76 2.63 -22.02
N MET A 171 6.96 1.84 -21.28
CA MET A 171 5.75 2.33 -20.62
C MET A 171 6.11 3.17 -19.39
N ARG A 172 6.30 4.47 -19.60
CA ARG A 172 6.68 5.43 -18.56
C ARG A 172 5.49 5.84 -17.70
N ILE A 173 5.78 6.18 -16.44
CA ILE A 173 4.84 6.84 -15.54
C ILE A 173 4.58 8.26 -16.07
N PRO A 174 3.32 8.74 -16.09
CA PRO A 174 3.01 10.11 -16.47
C PRO A 174 3.82 11.14 -15.67
N THR A 175 4.36 12.14 -16.36
CA THR A 175 5.12 13.25 -15.79
C THR A 175 4.29 14.53 -15.83
N ASP A 176 4.61 15.52 -14.98
CA ASP A 176 3.85 16.78 -14.87
C ASP A 176 3.97 17.64 -16.15
N TYR A 177 5.17 17.67 -16.74
CA TYR A 177 5.45 18.34 -18.01
C TYR A 177 5.93 17.33 -19.06
N PRO A 178 5.48 17.43 -20.32
CA PRO A 178 5.92 16.52 -21.36
C PRO A 178 7.40 16.73 -21.68
N PRO A 179 8.11 15.69 -22.16
CA PRO A 179 9.46 15.84 -22.67
C PRO A 179 9.49 16.63 -23.99
N ASN A 180 10.65 17.18 -24.37
CA ASN A 180 10.86 17.90 -25.64
C ASN A 180 10.38 17.14 -26.87
N LYS A 181 10.44 15.80 -26.83
CA LYS A 181 9.86 14.90 -27.83
C LYS A 181 8.80 14.03 -27.15
N PRO A 182 7.50 14.37 -27.23
CA PRO A 182 6.45 13.66 -26.51
C PRO A 182 6.26 12.22 -26.99
N TRP A 183 6.56 11.95 -28.26
CA TRP A 183 6.45 10.63 -28.86
C TRP A 183 7.67 10.32 -29.73
N ILE A 184 8.10 9.05 -29.72
CA ILE A 184 9.22 8.55 -30.52
C ILE A 184 8.65 7.74 -31.68
N HIS A 185 8.71 8.29 -32.89
CA HIS A 185 8.23 7.59 -34.09
C HIS A 185 9.21 6.53 -34.60
N SER A 186 10.51 6.67 -34.31
CA SER A 186 11.58 5.78 -34.80
C SER A 186 11.84 4.59 -33.87
N PHE A 187 10.79 3.84 -33.50
CA PHE A 187 10.93 2.67 -32.62
C PHE A 187 11.53 1.47 -33.39
N LYS A 188 12.48 0.78 -32.77
CA LYS A 188 13.06 -0.48 -33.28
C LYS A 188 12.99 -1.56 -32.19
N PRO A 189 12.44 -2.75 -32.46
CA PRO A 189 12.39 -3.83 -31.48
C PRO A 189 13.82 -4.27 -31.13
N LYS A 190 14.11 -4.50 -29.85
CA LYS A 190 15.41 -5.07 -29.43
C LYS A 190 15.51 -6.49 -30.00
N ARG A 191 16.59 -6.75 -30.74
CA ARG A 191 16.95 -8.11 -31.19
C ARG A 191 17.20 -8.94 -29.93
N GLN A 192 16.43 -10.01 -29.75
CA GLN A 192 16.67 -10.96 -28.66
C GLN A 192 17.99 -11.67 -28.98
N VAL A 193 18.99 -11.51 -28.10
CA VAL A 193 20.28 -12.22 -28.13
C VAL A 193 20.15 -13.42 -27.22
#